data_AF-A0A3N1V1S8-F1
#
_entry.id   AF-A0A3N1V1S8-F1
#
_cell.length_a   1.000
_cell.length_b   1.000
_cell.length_c   1.000
_cell.angle_alpha   90.00
_cell.angle_beta   90.00
_cell.angle_gamma   90.00
#
_symmetry.space_group_name_H-M   'P 1'
#
loop_
_entity.id
_entity.type
_entity.pdbx_description
1 polymer ?
#
loop_
_entity_poly.entity_id
_entity_poly.type
_entity_poly.pdbx_seq_one_letter_code
_entity_poly.pdbx_strand_id
1 'polypeptide(L)' 'MPETQPSRGDDAPEQPETPAQRRARRAQFLRDLMEARALRDRVQPRRARAARMRQQMRMRTFRW' A
#
# COMPACT_ATOMS: atom_id res chain seq x y z
N MET A 1 -13.04 -10.34 -32.70
CA MET A 1 -12.04 -9.86 -31.71
C MET A 1 -12.74 -8.84 -30.83
N PRO A 2 -12.91 -9.03 -29.51
CA PRO A 2 -13.47 -7.98 -28.67
C PRO A 2 -12.41 -6.90 -28.39
N GLU A 3 -12.74 -5.66 -28.72
CA GLU A 3 -11.96 -4.47 -28.38
C GLU A 3 -12.13 -4.19 -26.88
N THR A 4 -11.11 -4.49 -26.08
CA THR A 4 -11.06 -3.96 -24.71
C THR A 4 -10.60 -2.52 -24.78
N GLN A 5 -11.53 -1.59 -24.97
CA GLN A 5 -11.29 -0.18 -24.68
C GLN A 5 -11.24 -0.02 -23.15
N PRO A 6 -10.09 0.32 -22.53
CA PRO A 6 -10.12 0.74 -21.13
C PRO A 6 -10.90 2.06 -21.08
N SER A 7 -12.03 2.01 -20.38
CA SER A 7 -12.89 3.15 -20.07
C SER A 7 -12.04 4.32 -19.58
N ARG A 8 -12.10 5.41 -20.35
CA ARG A 8 -11.62 6.73 -20.01
C ARG A 8 -12.52 7.30 -18.92
N GLY A 9 -12.25 6.95 -17.67
CA GLY A 9 -12.78 7.63 -16.50
C GLY A 9 -11.61 8.10 -15.67
N ASP A 10 -11.32 9.40 -15.71
CA ASP A 10 -10.54 10.19 -14.71
C ASP A 10 -9.79 11.40 -15.33
N ASP A 11 -10.01 11.75 -16.60
CA ASP A 11 -9.52 13.02 -17.20
C ASP A 11 -10.47 14.21 -16.95
N ALA A 12 -11.15 14.28 -15.80
CA ALA A 12 -11.82 15.52 -15.39
C ALA A 12 -10.80 16.39 -14.66
N PRO A 13 -10.68 17.70 -14.94
CA PRO A 13 -9.83 18.59 -14.15
C PRO A 13 -10.31 18.58 -12.70
N GLU A 14 -9.65 17.74 -11.90
CA GLU A 14 -10.02 17.41 -10.54
C GLU A 14 -9.94 18.70 -9.72
N GLN A 15 -11.10 19.18 -9.24
CA GLN A 15 -11.13 20.23 -8.23
C GLN A 15 -10.12 19.87 -7.12
N PRO A 16 -9.42 20.85 -6.52
CA PRO A 16 -8.36 20.58 -5.56
C PRO A 16 -8.84 19.61 -4.50
N GLU A 17 -8.22 18.44 -4.50
CA GLU A 17 -8.71 17.28 -3.77
C GLU A 17 -8.85 17.61 -2.28
N THR A 18 -10.07 17.43 -1.76
CA THR A 18 -10.37 17.78 -0.37
C THR A 18 -9.51 16.95 0.59
N PRO A 19 -9.18 17.47 1.79
CA PRO A 19 -8.45 16.69 2.78
C PRO A 19 -9.15 15.39 3.19
N ALA A 20 -10.48 15.32 3.02
CA ALA A 20 -11.26 14.10 3.27
C ALA A 20 -11.02 13.03 2.20
N GLN A 21 -11.08 13.39 0.92
CA GLN A 21 -10.81 12.49 -0.21
C GLN A 21 -9.39 11.92 -0.15
N ARG A 22 -8.39 12.76 0.12
CA ARG A 22 -6.99 12.32 0.26
C ARG A 22 -6.79 11.33 1.40
N ARG A 23 -7.49 11.52 2.53
CA ARG A 23 -7.49 10.56 3.64
C ARG A 23 -8.13 9.23 3.22
N ALA A 24 -9.24 9.27 2.49
CA ALA A 24 -9.91 8.07 1.98
C ALA A 24 -9.01 7.29 1.00
N ARG A 25 -8.40 7.97 0.01
CA ARG A 25 -7.43 7.36 -0.93
C ARG A 25 -6.24 6.76 -0.19
N ARG A 26 -5.67 7.50 0.78
CA ARG A 26 -4.57 7.00 1.61
C ARG A 26 -4.97 5.77 2.42
N ALA A 27 -6.15 5.74 3.01
CA ALA A 27 -6.63 4.59 3.76
C ALA A 27 -6.77 3.34 2.88
N GLN A 28 -7.30 3.49 1.65
CA GLN A 28 -7.35 2.40 0.68
C GLN A 28 -5.95 1.90 0.32
N PHE A 29 -5.06 2.82 -0.05
CA PHE A 29 -3.68 2.46 -0.40
C PHE A 29 -2.95 1.74 0.74
N LEU A 30 -3.14 2.15 1.99
CA LEU A 30 -2.54 1.48 3.14
C LEU A 30 -3.10 0.07 3.34
N ARG A 31 -4.38 -0.18 3.03
CA ARG A 31 -4.94 -1.53 3.04
C ARG A 31 -4.28 -2.40 1.97
N ASP A 32 -4.23 -1.90 0.73
CA ASP A 32 -3.66 -2.64 -0.40
C ASP A 32 -2.17 -2.93 -0.20
N LEU A 33 -1.43 -1.97 0.36
CA LEU A 33 -0.02 -2.15 0.71
C LEU A 33 0.18 -3.25 1.74
N MET A 34 -0.70 -3.32 2.75
CA MET A 34 -0.65 -4.35 3.78
C MET A 34 -1.00 -5.73 3.22
N GLU A 35 -1.99 -5.81 2.32
CA GLU A 35 -2.35 -7.04 1.63
C GLU A 35 -1.22 -7.57 0.76
N ALA A 36 -0.63 -6.71 -0.08
CA ALA A 36 0.51 -7.05 -0.92
C ALA A 36 1.71 -7.54 -0.08
N ARG A 37 1.95 -6.91 1.08
CA ARG A 37 3.01 -7.34 2.01
C ARG A 37 2.72 -8.72 2.58
N ALA A 38 1.47 -9.01 2.95
CA ALA A 38 1.07 -10.31 3.47
C ALA A 38 1.24 -11.41 2.40
N LEU A 39 0.90 -11.14 1.14
CA LEU A 39 1.15 -12.07 0.03
C LEU A 39 2.64 -12.38 -0.12
N ARG A 40 3.50 -11.36 -0.09
CA ARG A 40 4.95 -11.54 -0.16
C ARG A 40 5.51 -12.34 1.01
N ASP A 41 4.95 -12.16 2.21
CA ASP A 41 5.34 -12.91 3.40
C ASP A 41 5.05 -14.42 3.25
N ARG A 42 3.97 -14.79 2.55
CA ARG A 42 3.65 -16.20 2.21
C ARG A 42 4.66 -16.78 1.23
N VAL A 43 5.06 -16.02 0.21
CA VAL A 43 6.00 -16.48 -0.83
C VAL A 43 7.42 -16.62 -0.27
N GLN A 44 7.81 -15.80 0.71
CA GLN A 44 9.20 -15.79 1.22
C GLN A 44 9.25 -15.78 2.76
N PRO A 45 8.90 -16.91 3.41
CA PRO A 45 8.74 -16.97 4.86
C PRO A 45 10.03 -16.65 5.63
N ARG A 46 11.21 -17.00 5.08
CA ARG A 46 12.51 -16.68 5.70
C ARG A 46 12.76 -15.17 5.72
N ARG A 47 12.50 -14.47 4.61
CA ARG A 47 12.68 -13.01 4.52
C ARG A 47 11.68 -12.27 5.40
N ALA A 48 10.44 -12.76 5.48
CA ALA A 48 9.40 -12.23 6.36
C ALA A 48 9.83 -12.26 7.84
N ARG A 49 10.29 -13.43 8.33
CA ARG A 49 10.79 -13.59 9.71
C ARG A 49 11.95 -12.65 10.01
N ALA A 50 12.94 -12.57 9.11
CA ALA A 50 14.09 -11.70 9.29
C ALA A 50 13.69 -10.21 9.30
N ALA A 51 12.74 -9.79 8.46
CA ALA A 51 12.22 -8.43 8.47
C ALA A 51 11.50 -8.09 9.78
N ARG A 52 10.69 -9.01 10.34
CA ARG A 52 10.03 -8.83 11.64
C ARG A 52 11.06 -8.70 12.77
N MET A 53 12.07 -9.57 12.80
CA MET A 53 13.13 -9.50 13.80
C MET A 53 13.88 -8.16 13.72
N ARG A 54 14.27 -7.71 12.51
CA ARG A 54 14.91 -6.41 12.33
C ARG A 54 14.03 -5.25 12.80
N GLN A 55 12.73 -5.30 12.52
CA GLN A 55 11.78 -4.28 12.98
C GLN A 55 11.74 -4.22 14.51
N GLN A 56 11.64 -5.37 15.18
CA GLN A 56 11.65 -5.44 16.64
C GLN A 56 12.96 -4.90 17.22
N MET A 57 14.11 -5.30 16.67
CA MET A 57 15.40 -4.80 17.12
C MET A 57 15.51 -3.29 16.92
N ARG A 58 15.06 -2.78 15.77
CA ARG A 58 15.05 -1.34 15.49
C ARG A 58 14.14 -0.58 16.47
N MET A 59 12.99 -1.14 16.82
CA MET A 59 12.09 -0.55 17.83
C MET A 59 12.67 -0.62 19.24
N ARG A 60 13.42 -1.68 19.58
CA ARG A 60 14.04 -1.85 20.89
C ARG A 60 15.11 -0.80 21.18
N THR A 61 15.86 -0.40 20.17
CA THR A 61 17.00 0.53 20.33
C THR A 61 16.74 1.90 19.72
N PHE A 62 15.50 2.19 19.35
CA PHE A 62 15.14 3.50 18.83
C PHE A 62 15.28 4.57 19.92
N ARG A 63 15.96 5.66 19.61
CA ARG A 63 16.14 6.81 20.51
C ARG A 63 15.86 8.09 19.72
N TRP A 64 15.11 9.00 20.34
CA TRP A 64 14.59 10.23 19.72
C TRP A 64 15.71 11.19 19.34
#